data_AF-A0A7H8GMW8-F1
#
_entry.id   AF-A0A7H8GMW8-F1
#
_cell.length_a   1.000
_cell.length_b   1.000
_cell.length_c   1.000
_cell.angle_alpha   90.00
_cell.angle_beta   90.00
_cell.angle_gamma   90.00
#
_symmetry.space_group_name_H-M   'P 1'
#
loop_
_entity.id
_entity.type
_entity.pdbx_description
1 polymer ?
#
loop_
_entity_poly.entity_id
_entity_poly.type
_entity_poly.pdbx_seq_one_letter_code
_entity_poly.pdbx_strand_id
1 'polypeptide(L)'
;MFKLTPLTAAILVMISAQAMADDSLSNQSQVGTANIADVKQTQAPFSTATQTQLGQGNDAAAVQDHATSVITQDAVGDYNAGYAEQLYEDNATITQQQIGAFNTAHASQSLGFGSPNSALQQQQGTGNFSFIYQDSQNGSEGKTFQFGDSNEANIEQLYEGSGNSSVITQYGTANYGTAEQVTHNGGQIGINQAGESNYAYGDQRNGTGGNITINQFGNLNGSEIWQDSQLASQATVNQYGDSNETVVDQSFGGNNTAAVTQVGNTNAIYADQFESVNSTLALYQVGNGNVHYTYQSGDGHTLSATSVGNDNKVYASNWKGPQSGGQFGSNQRATVTQAGNGNIASFTQDGVGHVMTTHQTGTGNKTTVSQAESYNELYFDQNGSDNILISDQRGTTNLIQGSSNGTGNSAEFDQSGTGNQAYTAQLYGSDNMITVKQADTMNVAYVTQGGTGNIANVDQSGVTQTANIQQFGSANQATVLQQ
;
A
#
# COMPACT_ATOMS: atom_id res chain seq x y z
N MET A 1 8.95 14.53 42.34
CA MET A 1 9.37 15.88 42.82
C MET A 1 10.89 15.91 42.76
N PHE A 2 11.43 16.30 41.61
CA PHE A 2 12.88 16.31 41.35
C PHE A 2 13.53 17.51 42.02
N LYS A 3 14.65 17.27 42.69
CA LYS A 3 15.44 18.31 43.37
C LYS A 3 16.49 18.79 42.37
N LEU A 4 16.23 19.92 41.72
CA LEU A 4 17.23 20.65 40.93
C LEU A 4 18.33 21.12 41.89
N THR A 5 19.57 20.73 41.64
CA THR A 5 20.75 21.34 42.27
C THR A 5 21.30 22.44 41.34
N PRO A 6 21.87 23.52 41.90
CA PRO A 6 22.08 24.76 41.17
C PRO A 6 23.21 24.67 40.14
N LEU A 7 22.97 25.28 38.98
CA LEU A 7 23.98 25.59 37.96
C LEU A 7 25.17 26.34 38.59
N THR A 8 26.38 25.89 38.27
CA THR A 8 27.57 26.74 38.32
C THR A 8 28.16 26.82 36.92
N ALA A 9 28.39 28.04 36.45
CA ALA A 9 28.81 28.38 35.11
C ALA A 9 30.27 27.99 34.80
N ALA A 10 30.48 27.70 33.50
CA ALA A 10 31.71 27.82 32.73
C ALA A 10 33.01 27.31 33.37
N ILE A 11 33.32 26.03 33.14
CA ILE A 11 34.70 25.57 33.04
C ILE A 11 34.80 24.74 31.76
N LEU A 12 35.74 25.11 30.89
CA LEU A 12 36.24 24.25 29.80
C LEU A 12 36.83 23.00 30.46
N VAL A 13 36.13 21.88 30.33
CA VAL A 13 36.48 20.64 30.99
C VAL A 13 36.46 19.54 29.95
N MET A 14 37.63 19.23 29.37
CA MET A 14 37.84 17.89 28.81
C MET A 14 37.99 16.92 29.99
N ILE A 15 36.87 16.47 30.57
CA ILE A 15 36.87 15.32 31.48
C ILE A 15 36.30 14.16 30.69
N SER A 16 37.18 13.22 30.32
CA SER A 16 36.77 11.84 30.15
C SER A 16 36.58 11.26 31.55
N ALA A 17 35.34 11.22 32.04
CA ALA A 17 35.02 10.44 33.23
C ALA A 17 34.91 8.97 32.80
N GLN A 18 35.62 8.08 33.49
CA GLN A 18 35.44 6.65 33.37
C GLN A 18 34.84 6.17 34.70
N ALA A 19 33.56 5.86 34.71
CA ALA A 19 32.92 5.19 35.84
C ALA A 19 32.92 3.69 35.55
N MET A 20 33.67 2.90 36.35
CA MET A 20 33.61 1.45 36.33
C MET A 20 32.68 0.99 37.45
N ALA A 21 31.59 0.32 37.09
CA ALA A 21 30.77 -0.44 38.02
C ALA A 21 30.70 -1.87 37.46
N ASP A 22 31.12 -2.88 38.22
CA ASP A 22 30.95 -4.31 37.88
C ASP A 22 31.36 -4.71 36.43
N ASP A 23 32.56 -4.28 35.99
CA ASP A 23 33.08 -4.47 34.62
C ASP A 23 32.30 -3.75 33.48
N SER A 24 31.37 -2.84 33.80
CA SER A 24 30.79 -1.89 32.83
C SER A 24 31.75 -0.74 32.52
N LEU A 25 31.64 -0.19 31.31
CA LEU A 25 32.39 0.98 30.84
C LEU A 25 31.45 2.14 30.53
N SER A 26 31.87 3.33 30.94
CA SER A 26 31.19 4.59 30.66
C SER A 26 32.23 5.59 30.16
N ASN A 27 32.10 6.07 28.91
CA ASN A 27 33.01 7.03 28.28
C ASN A 27 32.24 8.29 27.85
N GLN A 28 32.59 9.45 28.43
CA GLN A 28 32.00 10.74 28.06
C GLN A 28 33.07 11.66 27.46
N SER A 29 32.77 12.33 26.34
CA SER A 29 33.60 13.35 25.72
C SER A 29 32.75 14.56 25.35
N GLN A 30 33.02 15.71 25.95
CA GLN A 30 32.28 16.94 25.71
C GLN A 30 33.23 18.07 25.29
N VAL A 31 32.93 18.71 24.16
CA VAL A 31 33.68 19.87 23.66
C VAL A 31 32.67 20.97 23.30
N GLY A 32 32.76 22.10 24.00
CA GLY A 32 31.88 23.25 23.81
C GLY A 32 31.27 23.75 25.11
N THR A 33 30.04 24.27 25.08
CA THR A 33 29.41 24.93 26.23
C THR A 33 28.03 24.35 26.55
N ALA A 34 27.72 24.16 27.84
CA ALA A 34 26.41 23.72 28.32
C ALA A 34 25.94 22.33 27.82
N ASN A 35 26.87 21.48 27.40
CA ASN A 35 26.61 20.08 27.07
C ASN A 35 26.32 19.28 28.36
N ILE A 36 25.37 18.34 28.31
CA ILE A 36 24.94 17.50 29.44
C ILE A 36 25.03 16.03 29.01
N ALA A 37 25.73 15.21 29.78
CA ALA A 37 25.84 13.77 29.53
C ALA A 37 25.59 13.01 30.85
N ASP A 38 24.60 12.12 30.86
CA ASP A 38 24.23 11.29 32.00
C ASP A 38 24.27 9.80 31.63
N VAL A 39 24.86 8.98 32.50
CA VAL A 39 24.93 7.52 32.36
C VAL A 39 24.56 6.87 33.69
N LYS A 40 23.55 6.01 33.65
CA LYS A 40 23.15 5.17 34.78
C LYS A 40 23.24 3.68 34.41
N GLN A 41 24.17 2.97 35.04
CA GLN A 41 24.35 1.53 34.91
C GLN A 41 23.98 0.84 36.23
N THR A 42 23.02 -0.08 36.22
CA THR A 42 22.55 -0.83 37.41
C THR A 42 22.56 -2.31 37.10
N GLN A 43 23.36 -3.10 37.85
CA GLN A 43 23.51 -4.54 37.60
C GLN A 43 23.80 -4.87 36.11
N ALA A 44 24.65 -4.09 35.47
CA ALA A 44 24.82 -4.11 34.02
C ALA A 44 26.24 -4.57 33.60
N PRO A 45 26.71 -5.75 34.03
CA PRO A 45 28.10 -6.15 33.83
C PRO A 45 28.46 -6.17 32.34
N PHE A 46 29.68 -5.77 32.00
CA PHE A 46 30.19 -5.66 30.62
C PHE A 46 29.43 -4.69 29.69
N SER A 47 28.41 -3.98 30.20
CA SER A 47 27.72 -2.96 29.42
C SER A 47 28.63 -1.77 29.12
N THR A 48 28.49 -1.19 27.93
CA THR A 48 29.25 0.00 27.52
C THR A 48 28.32 1.15 27.12
N ALA A 49 28.54 2.32 27.70
CA ALA A 49 27.90 3.57 27.27
C ALA A 49 28.98 4.57 26.80
N THR A 50 28.88 5.04 25.56
CA THR A 50 29.78 6.06 24.99
C THR A 50 28.97 7.28 24.55
N GLN A 51 29.30 8.46 25.06
CA GLN A 51 28.64 9.74 24.75
C GLN A 51 29.67 10.75 24.26
N THR A 52 29.51 11.25 23.03
CA THR A 52 30.33 12.31 22.45
C THR A 52 29.44 13.49 22.09
N GLN A 53 29.81 14.69 22.56
CA GLN A 53 29.03 15.91 22.33
C GLN A 53 29.95 17.07 21.94
N LEU A 54 29.80 17.57 20.71
CA LEU A 54 30.55 18.69 20.15
C LEU A 54 29.60 19.83 19.80
N GLY A 55 29.77 20.99 20.43
CA GLY A 55 28.96 22.19 20.20
C GLY A 55 28.28 22.69 21.46
N GLN A 56 27.09 23.26 21.34
CA GLN A 56 26.45 23.98 22.45
C GLN A 56 25.11 23.37 22.86
N GLY A 57 24.94 23.09 24.16
CA GLY A 57 23.64 22.72 24.71
C GLY A 57 23.13 21.33 24.32
N ASN A 58 23.98 20.43 23.84
CA ASN A 58 23.58 19.06 23.55
C ASN A 58 23.29 18.31 24.87
N ASP A 59 22.29 17.43 24.88
CA ASP A 59 21.86 16.65 26.05
C ASP A 59 21.78 15.17 25.68
N ALA A 60 22.51 14.30 26.38
CA ALA A 60 22.44 12.86 26.17
C ALA A 60 22.30 12.11 27.49
N ALA A 61 21.37 11.16 27.52
CA ALA A 61 21.14 10.26 28.65
C ALA A 61 21.17 8.80 28.19
N ALA A 62 21.87 7.96 28.94
CA ALA A 62 21.96 6.52 28.73
C ALA A 62 21.63 5.75 30.02
N VAL A 63 20.73 4.76 29.93
CA VAL A 63 20.35 3.88 31.04
C VAL A 63 20.55 2.43 30.65
N GLN A 64 21.27 1.67 31.47
CA GLN A 64 21.43 0.23 31.30
C GLN A 64 21.13 -0.46 32.63
N ASP A 65 20.13 -1.33 32.66
CA ASP A 65 19.67 -2.03 33.87
C ASP A 65 19.54 -3.52 33.60
N HIS A 66 20.25 -4.35 34.37
CA HIS A 66 20.31 -5.81 34.15
C HIS A 66 20.69 -6.20 32.71
N ALA A 67 21.67 -5.51 32.13
CA ALA A 67 22.04 -5.62 30.70
C ALA A 67 23.54 -5.91 30.48
N THR A 68 23.89 -6.49 29.33
CA THR A 68 25.28 -6.72 28.85
C THR A 68 25.55 -6.04 27.50
N SER A 69 25.00 -4.83 27.33
CA SER A 69 24.71 -4.25 26.01
C SER A 69 25.48 -2.94 25.73
N VAL A 70 25.39 -2.41 24.51
CA VAL A 70 26.15 -1.23 24.07
C VAL A 70 25.23 -0.07 23.67
N ILE A 71 25.48 1.11 24.25
CA ILE A 71 24.88 2.38 23.86
C ILE A 71 25.98 3.33 23.34
N THR A 72 25.78 3.89 22.15
CA THR A 72 26.64 4.94 21.58
C THR A 72 25.78 6.14 21.17
N GLN A 73 26.11 7.33 21.67
CA GLN A 73 25.42 8.59 21.36
C GLN A 73 26.45 9.63 20.91
N ASP A 74 26.31 10.14 19.69
CA ASP A 74 27.17 11.18 19.11
C ASP A 74 26.31 12.36 18.66
N ALA A 75 26.57 13.54 19.23
CA ALA A 75 25.86 14.78 18.91
C ALA A 75 26.85 15.87 18.48
N VAL A 76 26.69 16.36 17.26
CA VAL A 76 27.50 17.45 16.68
C VAL A 76 26.60 18.60 16.27
N GLY A 77 26.83 19.77 16.85
CA GLY A 77 26.05 20.99 16.64
C GLY A 77 25.38 21.46 17.92
N ASP A 78 24.18 22.02 17.81
CA ASP A 78 23.57 22.79 18.90
C ASP A 78 22.22 22.21 19.36
N TYR A 79 22.04 22.05 20.66
CA TYR A 79 20.76 21.64 21.27
C TYR A 79 20.18 20.31 20.76
N ASN A 80 21.03 19.36 20.35
CA ASN A 80 20.55 18.01 20.04
C ASN A 80 20.31 17.23 21.34
N ALA A 81 19.23 16.44 21.38
CA ALA A 81 18.81 15.65 22.54
C ALA A 81 18.76 14.15 22.19
N GLY A 82 19.43 13.31 22.99
CA GLY A 82 19.46 11.86 22.83
C GLY A 82 19.10 11.13 24.13
N TYR A 83 18.13 10.21 24.06
CA TYR A 83 17.81 9.28 25.14
C TYR A 83 17.94 7.84 24.65
N ALA A 84 18.67 7.02 25.40
CA ALA A 84 18.85 5.60 25.10
C ALA A 84 18.68 4.76 26.37
N GLU A 85 17.88 3.70 26.33
CA GLU A 85 17.73 2.76 27.43
C GLU A 85 17.75 1.30 26.99
N GLN A 86 18.36 0.45 27.82
CA GLN A 86 18.40 -0.99 27.66
C GLN A 86 18.07 -1.65 29.01
N LEU A 87 16.97 -2.39 29.07
CA LEU A 87 16.44 -3.00 30.29
C LEU A 87 16.30 -4.52 30.10
N TYR A 88 17.07 -5.32 30.84
CA TYR A 88 17.09 -6.78 30.68
C TYR A 88 17.46 -7.22 29.25
N GLU A 89 18.46 -6.58 28.65
CA GLU A 89 18.93 -6.84 27.28
C GLU A 89 20.37 -7.36 27.25
N ASP A 90 20.61 -8.42 26.48
CA ASP A 90 21.93 -9.02 26.33
C ASP A 90 22.52 -8.84 24.92
N ASN A 91 23.74 -8.31 24.85
CA ASN A 91 24.47 -8.01 23.59
C ASN A 91 23.71 -7.11 22.60
N ALA A 92 22.69 -6.38 23.04
CA ALA A 92 21.92 -5.48 22.19
C ALA A 92 22.68 -4.17 21.94
N THR A 93 22.31 -3.46 20.87
CA THR A 93 22.97 -2.20 20.50
C THR A 93 22.00 -1.06 20.24
N ILE A 94 22.28 0.10 20.82
CA ILE A 94 21.66 1.38 20.46
C ILE A 94 22.75 2.32 19.95
N THR A 95 22.58 2.87 18.75
CA THR A 95 23.46 3.90 18.18
C THR A 95 22.65 5.11 17.73
N GLN A 96 22.99 6.28 18.25
CA GLN A 96 22.37 7.56 17.91
C GLN A 96 23.43 8.52 17.38
N GLN A 97 23.20 9.08 16.19
CA GLN A 97 24.07 10.07 15.54
C GLN A 97 23.23 11.28 15.12
N GLN A 98 23.53 12.44 15.68
CA GLN A 98 22.79 13.67 15.45
C GLN A 98 23.74 14.77 14.99
N ILE A 99 23.50 15.31 13.81
CA ILE A 99 24.28 16.40 13.22
C ILE A 99 23.35 17.57 12.90
N GLY A 100 23.69 18.77 13.39
CA GLY A 100 22.90 19.98 13.18
C GLY A 100 22.29 20.48 14.47
N ALA A 101 21.03 20.91 14.44
CA ALA A 101 20.42 21.58 15.58
C ALA A 101 19.04 21.03 15.97
N PHE A 102 18.73 21.02 17.26
CA PHE A 102 17.41 20.65 17.79
C PHE A 102 16.92 19.24 17.38
N ASN A 103 17.80 18.34 16.95
CA ASN A 103 17.39 16.97 16.65
C ASN A 103 17.12 16.21 17.95
N THR A 104 16.08 15.39 17.96
CA THR A 104 15.69 14.54 19.10
C THR A 104 15.70 13.08 18.70
N ALA A 105 16.40 12.24 19.45
CA ALA A 105 16.46 10.80 19.27
C ALA A 105 16.09 10.10 20.58
N HIS A 106 15.17 9.14 20.50
CA HIS A 106 14.80 8.26 21.60
C HIS A 106 14.88 6.82 21.14
N ALA A 107 15.59 5.98 21.89
CA ALA A 107 15.63 4.54 21.67
C ALA A 107 15.47 3.79 22.99
N SER A 108 14.60 2.77 22.99
CA SER A 108 14.41 1.87 24.12
C SER A 108 14.38 0.42 23.65
N GLN A 109 15.09 -0.44 24.38
CA GLN A 109 15.07 -1.88 24.22
C GLN A 109 14.77 -2.51 25.59
N SER A 110 13.73 -3.33 25.68
CA SER A 110 13.36 -3.99 26.93
C SER A 110 12.95 -5.44 26.76
N LEU A 111 13.30 -6.27 27.76
CA LEU A 111 12.84 -7.66 27.90
C LEU A 111 13.18 -8.55 26.70
N GLY A 112 14.24 -8.23 25.95
CA GLY A 112 14.75 -9.07 24.89
C GLY A 112 15.44 -10.33 25.42
N PHE A 113 14.97 -11.49 24.98
CA PHE A 113 15.59 -12.78 25.31
C PHE A 113 16.12 -13.42 24.03
N GLY A 114 17.38 -13.85 24.02
CA GLY A 114 17.95 -14.64 22.92
C GLY A 114 18.87 -13.84 22.00
N SER A 115 18.47 -13.61 20.74
CA SER A 115 19.32 -12.90 19.77
C SER A 115 19.28 -11.39 20.03
N PRO A 116 20.40 -10.67 19.81
CA PRO A 116 20.51 -9.27 20.18
C PRO A 116 19.66 -8.35 19.31
N ASN A 117 18.95 -7.42 19.93
CA ASN A 117 18.22 -6.36 19.25
C ASN A 117 19.17 -5.21 18.84
N SER A 118 18.82 -4.49 17.77
CA SER A 118 19.61 -3.34 17.29
C SER A 118 18.73 -2.14 16.92
N ALA A 119 19.08 -0.97 17.43
CA ALA A 119 18.51 0.32 17.07
C ALA A 119 19.60 1.27 16.52
N LEU A 120 19.36 1.86 15.35
CA LEU A 120 20.23 2.87 14.74
C LEU A 120 19.41 4.10 14.34
N GLN A 121 19.78 5.27 14.84
CA GLN A 121 19.14 6.54 14.51
C GLN A 121 20.20 7.50 13.98
N GLN A 122 20.02 7.98 12.75
CA GLN A 122 20.89 8.99 12.13
C GLN A 122 20.05 10.17 11.68
N GLN A 123 20.40 11.35 12.19
CA GLN A 123 19.69 12.60 11.91
C GLN A 123 20.70 13.66 11.45
N GLN A 124 20.42 14.30 10.32
CA GLN A 124 21.19 15.43 9.80
C GLN A 124 20.25 16.57 9.41
N GLY A 125 20.43 17.74 10.04
CA GLY A 125 19.65 18.94 9.78
C GLY A 125 19.04 19.51 11.05
N THR A 126 17.82 20.06 10.96
CA THR A 126 17.21 20.80 12.06
C THR A 126 15.89 20.21 12.53
N GLY A 127 15.73 20.00 13.84
CA GLY A 127 14.42 19.68 14.42
C GLY A 127 13.85 18.33 14.02
N ASN A 128 14.67 17.38 13.55
CA ASN A 128 14.19 16.04 13.25
C ASN A 128 13.89 15.28 14.55
N PHE A 129 12.86 14.45 14.54
CA PHE A 129 12.48 13.56 15.63
C PHE A 129 12.57 12.10 15.19
N SER A 130 13.25 11.28 15.99
CA SER A 130 13.30 9.85 15.79
C SER A 130 13.00 9.09 17.07
N PHE A 131 12.12 8.10 16.97
CA PHE A 131 11.74 7.21 18.04
C PHE A 131 11.88 5.75 17.60
N ILE A 132 12.57 4.94 18.39
CA ILE A 132 12.65 3.48 18.21
C ILE A 132 12.31 2.83 19.55
N TYR A 133 11.30 1.96 19.57
CA TYR A 133 10.89 1.25 20.77
C TYR A 133 10.75 -0.25 20.47
N GLN A 134 11.59 -1.06 21.12
CA GLN A 134 11.62 -2.51 20.94
C GLN A 134 11.34 -3.17 22.29
N ASP A 135 10.14 -3.69 22.48
CA ASP A 135 9.75 -4.35 23.73
C ASP A 135 9.44 -5.83 23.50
N SER A 136 10.09 -6.66 24.31
CA SER A 136 10.00 -8.12 24.30
C SER A 136 10.32 -8.71 22.92
N GLN A 137 11.30 -8.13 22.21
CA GLN A 137 11.74 -8.56 20.87
C GLN A 137 13.00 -9.44 20.93
N ASN A 138 13.19 -10.31 19.93
CA ASN A 138 14.39 -11.14 19.79
C ASN A 138 14.98 -11.01 18.39
N GLY A 139 16.20 -10.46 18.30
CA GLY A 139 16.92 -10.30 17.03
C GLY A 139 16.28 -9.27 16.09
N SER A 140 15.50 -8.34 16.63
CA SER A 140 14.81 -7.33 15.84
C SER A 140 15.67 -6.09 15.62
N GLU A 141 15.47 -5.45 14.47
CA GLU A 141 16.23 -4.29 14.00
C GLU A 141 15.30 -3.12 13.68
N GLY A 142 15.62 -1.94 14.23
CA GLY A 142 15.03 -0.66 13.87
C GLY A 142 16.08 0.32 13.37
N LYS A 143 15.85 0.95 12.22
CA LYS A 143 16.74 1.97 11.66
C LYS A 143 15.99 3.20 11.17
N THR A 144 16.43 4.38 11.56
CA THR A 144 15.93 5.65 11.03
C THR A 144 17.08 6.47 10.44
N PHE A 145 16.84 7.05 9.27
CA PHE A 145 17.75 7.95 8.58
C PHE A 145 16.98 9.19 8.13
N GLN A 146 17.32 10.36 8.68
CA GLN A 146 16.61 11.61 8.41
C GLN A 146 17.60 12.67 7.94
N PHE A 147 17.36 13.21 6.74
CA PHE A 147 18.18 14.26 6.13
C PHE A 147 17.30 15.44 5.73
N GLY A 148 17.44 16.56 6.43
CA GLY A 148 16.64 17.77 6.23
C GLY A 148 16.03 18.27 7.53
N ASP A 149 14.85 18.87 7.46
CA ASP A 149 14.29 19.61 8.59
C ASP A 149 12.92 19.09 9.03
N SER A 150 12.71 19.00 10.34
CA SER A 150 11.42 18.65 10.96
C SER A 150 10.81 17.32 10.50
N ASN A 151 11.63 16.36 10.06
CA ASN A 151 11.12 15.03 9.74
C ASN A 151 10.85 14.23 11.03
N GLU A 152 9.84 13.37 11.00
CA GLU A 152 9.43 12.52 12.12
C GLU A 152 9.44 11.04 11.70
N ALA A 153 10.20 10.20 12.41
CA ALA A 153 10.33 8.77 12.13
C ALA A 153 10.12 7.94 13.41
N ASN A 154 9.09 7.10 13.40
CA ASN A 154 8.69 6.27 14.53
C ASN A 154 8.76 4.78 14.17
N ILE A 155 9.49 3.98 14.94
CA ILE A 155 9.52 2.52 14.81
C ILE A 155 9.12 1.91 16.13
N GLU A 156 8.09 1.07 16.10
CA GLU A 156 7.61 0.32 17.26
C GLU A 156 7.60 -1.17 16.93
N GLN A 157 8.27 -1.97 17.75
CA GLN A 157 8.31 -3.42 17.64
C GLN A 157 7.94 -4.01 19.00
N LEU A 158 6.72 -4.54 19.10
CA LEU A 158 6.05 -4.83 20.36
C LEU A 158 5.69 -6.31 20.48
N TYR A 159 5.81 -6.82 21.72
CA TYR A 159 5.30 -8.12 22.18
C TYR A 159 5.81 -9.35 21.43
N GLU A 160 6.72 -10.10 22.06
CA GLU A 160 7.16 -11.45 21.67
C GLU A 160 7.43 -11.64 20.15
N GLY A 161 7.99 -10.61 19.50
CA GLY A 161 8.36 -10.67 18.09
C GLY A 161 9.78 -11.18 17.89
N SER A 162 10.06 -11.80 16.74
CA SER A 162 11.38 -12.31 16.41
C SER A 162 11.85 -11.92 15.02
N GLY A 163 13.08 -11.41 14.89
CA GLY A 163 13.74 -11.19 13.61
C GLY A 163 13.05 -10.14 12.74
N ASN A 164 12.36 -9.18 13.35
CA ASN A 164 11.64 -8.14 12.64
C ASN A 164 12.59 -7.01 12.21
N SER A 165 12.44 -6.46 11.02
CA SER A 165 13.27 -5.37 10.49
C SER A 165 12.43 -4.20 10.01
N SER A 166 12.67 -3.02 10.56
CA SER A 166 12.01 -1.77 10.16
C SER A 166 13.05 -0.71 9.80
N VAL A 167 12.90 -0.10 8.63
CA VAL A 167 13.80 0.94 8.12
C VAL A 167 12.98 2.12 7.59
N ILE A 168 13.21 3.30 8.15
CA ILE A 168 12.60 4.55 7.70
C ILE A 168 13.70 5.49 7.21
N THR A 169 13.60 5.93 5.96
CA THR A 169 14.50 6.92 5.36
C THR A 169 13.71 8.13 4.88
N GLN A 170 14.11 9.32 5.30
CA GLN A 170 13.41 10.57 4.98
C GLN A 170 14.41 11.62 4.46
N TYR A 171 14.10 12.20 3.31
CA TYR A 171 14.82 13.32 2.72
C TYR A 171 13.86 14.50 2.52
N GLY A 172 14.23 15.69 2.98
CA GLY A 172 13.45 16.91 2.80
C GLY A 172 12.83 17.42 4.10
N THR A 173 11.60 17.91 4.05
CA THR A 173 11.00 18.67 5.13
C THR A 173 9.69 18.07 5.61
N ALA A 174 9.50 18.03 6.93
CA ALA A 174 8.22 17.67 7.56
C ALA A 174 7.62 16.32 7.12
N ASN A 175 8.43 15.36 6.66
CA ASN A 175 7.93 14.02 6.35
C ASN A 175 7.64 13.25 7.64
N TYR A 176 6.57 12.47 7.63
CA TYR A 176 6.10 11.66 8.75
C TYR A 176 6.05 10.19 8.34
N GLY A 177 6.79 9.34 9.04
CA GLY A 177 6.89 7.91 8.77
C GLY A 177 6.76 7.10 10.05
N THR A 178 5.89 6.09 10.03
CA THR A 178 5.72 5.16 11.15
C THR A 178 5.73 3.72 10.66
N ALA A 179 6.52 2.88 11.33
CA ALA A 179 6.56 1.44 11.11
C ALA A 179 6.25 0.70 12.42
N GLU A 180 5.17 -0.06 12.44
CA GLU A 180 4.69 -0.79 13.61
C GLU A 180 4.68 -2.30 13.35
N GLN A 181 5.27 -3.07 14.26
CA GLN A 181 5.22 -4.53 14.22
C GLN A 181 4.81 -5.04 15.59
N VAL A 182 3.70 -5.76 15.67
CA VAL A 182 3.14 -6.26 16.94
C VAL A 182 2.93 -7.76 16.83
N THR A 183 3.43 -8.53 17.80
CA THR A 183 3.28 -10.00 17.82
C THR A 183 3.65 -10.66 16.48
N HIS A 184 4.64 -10.10 15.79
CA HIS A 184 5.01 -10.46 14.42
C HIS A 184 6.37 -11.14 14.38
N ASN A 185 6.60 -12.04 13.43
CA ASN A 185 7.87 -12.76 13.30
C ASN A 185 8.43 -12.67 11.89
N GLY A 186 9.67 -12.20 11.73
CA GLY A 186 10.37 -12.14 10.45
C GLY A 186 9.79 -11.12 9.47
N GLY A 187 9.09 -10.10 9.98
CA GLY A 187 8.49 -9.05 9.16
C GLY A 187 9.48 -8.00 8.70
N GLN A 188 9.20 -7.36 7.56
CA GLN A 188 9.99 -6.29 7.01
C GLN A 188 9.12 -5.07 6.67
N ILE A 189 9.48 -3.90 7.20
CA ILE A 189 8.85 -2.63 6.84
C ILE A 189 9.93 -1.66 6.35
N GLY A 190 9.83 -1.23 5.09
CA GLY A 190 10.68 -0.22 4.48
C GLY A 190 9.87 1.00 4.07
N ILE A 191 10.21 2.17 4.62
CA ILE A 191 9.60 3.45 4.25
C ILE A 191 10.69 4.38 3.72
N ASN A 192 10.48 4.94 2.54
CA ASN A 192 11.36 5.91 1.91
C ASN A 192 10.54 7.12 1.44
N GLN A 193 10.80 8.28 2.01
CA GLN A 193 10.09 9.52 1.67
C GLN A 193 11.09 10.57 1.22
N ALA A 194 10.80 11.23 0.10
CA ALA A 194 11.59 12.34 -0.42
C ALA A 194 10.67 13.48 -0.85
N GLY A 195 10.85 14.65 -0.26
CA GLY A 195 10.06 15.86 -0.54
C GLY A 195 9.50 16.48 0.73
N GLU A 196 8.30 17.05 0.64
CA GLU A 196 7.69 17.83 1.72
C GLU A 196 6.38 17.21 2.23
N SER A 197 6.24 17.09 3.55
CA SER A 197 4.97 16.72 4.20
C SER A 197 4.33 15.41 3.73
N ASN A 198 5.13 14.41 3.34
CA ASN A 198 4.60 13.09 3.04
C ASN A 198 4.27 12.33 4.33
N TYR A 199 3.23 11.50 4.29
CA TYR A 199 2.76 10.63 5.37
C TYR A 199 2.83 9.17 4.93
N ALA A 200 3.50 8.33 5.71
CA ALA A 200 3.59 6.89 5.50
C ALA A 200 3.38 6.13 6.81
N TYR A 201 2.49 5.16 6.81
CA TYR A 201 2.26 4.24 7.92
C TYR A 201 2.29 2.80 7.40
N GLY A 202 3.15 1.97 7.99
CA GLY A 202 3.22 0.54 7.71
C GLY A 202 3.03 -0.24 9.00
N ASP A 203 2.17 -1.25 8.97
CA ASP A 203 1.80 -2.04 10.13
C ASP A 203 1.75 -3.53 9.81
N GLN A 204 2.44 -4.34 10.61
CA GLN A 204 2.37 -5.81 10.55
C GLN A 204 1.98 -6.36 11.93
N ARG A 205 0.85 -7.08 12.01
CA ARG A 205 0.31 -7.62 13.26
C ARG A 205 0.06 -9.12 13.18
N ASN A 206 0.35 -9.84 14.26
CA ASN A 206 -0.01 -11.26 14.44
C ASN A 206 0.39 -12.19 13.26
N GLY A 207 1.41 -11.82 12.49
CA GLY A 207 1.77 -12.49 11.25
C GLY A 207 3.14 -13.15 11.30
N THR A 208 3.54 -13.75 10.18
CA THR A 208 4.86 -14.32 9.99
C THR A 208 5.38 -14.02 8.60
N GLY A 209 6.61 -13.52 8.50
CA GLY A 209 7.24 -13.07 7.27
C GLY A 209 6.59 -11.79 6.74
N GLY A 210 6.64 -11.64 5.43
CA GLY A 210 5.96 -10.56 4.72
C GLY A 210 6.76 -9.27 4.66
N ASN A 211 6.41 -8.43 3.70
CA ASN A 211 7.13 -7.20 3.39
C ASN A 211 6.15 -6.06 3.10
N ILE A 212 6.39 -4.93 3.73
CA ILE A 212 5.77 -3.64 3.42
C ILE A 212 6.86 -2.74 2.87
N THR A 213 6.68 -2.20 1.68
CA THR A 213 7.55 -1.19 1.09
C THR A 213 6.73 0.03 0.65
N ILE A 214 7.04 1.21 1.19
CA ILE A 214 6.41 2.48 0.83
C ILE A 214 7.50 3.42 0.31
N ASN A 215 7.39 3.84 -0.96
CA ASN A 215 8.25 4.86 -1.56
C ASN A 215 7.40 6.07 -1.99
N GLN A 216 7.69 7.25 -1.45
CA GLN A 216 6.98 8.48 -1.77
C GLN A 216 7.97 9.55 -2.23
N PHE A 217 7.74 10.09 -3.42
CA PHE A 217 8.53 11.17 -4.02
C PHE A 217 7.62 12.32 -4.44
N GLY A 218 7.75 13.47 -3.78
CA GLY A 218 6.92 14.64 -4.02
C GLY A 218 6.34 15.21 -2.73
N ASN A 219 5.16 15.83 -2.79
CA ASN A 219 4.61 16.56 -1.64
C ASN A 219 3.25 16.01 -1.20
N LEU A 220 2.98 16.03 0.10
CA LEU A 220 1.67 15.71 0.66
C LEU A 220 1.11 14.33 0.26
N ASN A 221 1.96 13.38 -0.13
CA ASN A 221 1.48 12.02 -0.43
C ASN A 221 1.17 11.27 0.87
N GLY A 222 0.08 10.51 0.88
CA GLY A 222 -0.37 9.67 2.00
C GLY A 222 -0.37 8.20 1.60
N SER A 223 0.24 7.36 2.44
CA SER A 223 0.23 5.90 2.28
C SER A 223 0.00 5.21 3.62
N GLU A 224 -0.87 4.21 3.61
CA GLU A 224 -1.17 3.38 4.76
C GLU A 224 -1.22 1.91 4.32
N ILE A 225 -0.43 1.05 4.96
CA ILE A 225 -0.39 -0.37 4.64
C ILE A 225 -0.57 -1.18 5.92
N TRP A 226 -1.60 -2.02 5.95
CA TRP A 226 -1.91 -2.93 7.06
C TRP A 226 -1.73 -4.37 6.61
N GLN A 227 -0.98 -5.16 7.38
CA GLN A 227 -0.87 -6.60 7.25
C GLN A 227 -1.20 -7.28 8.59
N ASP A 228 -2.47 -7.59 8.82
CA ASP A 228 -2.91 -8.30 10.04
C ASP A 228 -3.13 -9.79 9.76
N SER A 229 -2.54 -10.63 10.62
CA SER A 229 -2.70 -12.07 10.62
C SER A 229 -2.36 -12.69 9.26
N GLN A 230 -1.27 -12.20 8.64
CA GLN A 230 -0.78 -12.62 7.33
C GLN A 230 0.40 -13.60 7.43
N LEU A 231 0.44 -14.56 6.50
CA LEU A 231 1.63 -15.37 6.23
C LEU A 231 2.32 -14.90 4.94
N ALA A 232 3.53 -14.35 5.04
CA ALA A 232 4.42 -14.05 3.91
C ALA A 232 3.82 -13.15 2.79
N SER A 233 2.85 -12.30 3.12
CA SER A 233 2.25 -11.37 2.16
C SER A 233 3.14 -10.15 1.90
N GLN A 234 3.05 -9.58 0.71
CA GLN A 234 3.87 -8.47 0.24
C GLN A 234 2.99 -7.31 -0.23
N ALA A 235 3.35 -6.10 0.15
CA ALA A 235 2.71 -4.87 -0.29
C ALA A 235 3.79 -3.85 -0.66
N THR A 236 3.71 -3.31 -1.87
CA THR A 236 4.61 -2.25 -2.35
C THR A 236 3.80 -1.09 -2.91
N VAL A 237 4.05 0.10 -2.40
CA VAL A 237 3.44 1.35 -2.87
C VAL A 237 4.53 2.30 -3.35
N ASN A 238 4.41 2.77 -4.59
CA ASN A 238 5.26 3.83 -5.14
C ASN A 238 4.40 5.03 -5.55
N GLN A 239 4.60 6.18 -4.92
CA GLN A 239 3.89 7.43 -5.23
C GLN A 239 4.87 8.48 -5.74
N TYR A 240 4.53 9.09 -6.88
CA TYR A 240 5.30 10.15 -7.52
C TYR A 240 4.38 11.33 -7.83
N GLY A 241 4.64 12.50 -7.25
CA GLY A 241 3.86 13.72 -7.46
C GLY A 241 3.22 14.24 -6.17
N ASP A 242 2.06 14.90 -6.28
CA ASP A 242 1.49 15.65 -5.16
C ASP A 242 0.13 15.11 -4.69
N SER A 243 -0.06 15.01 -3.37
CA SER A 243 -1.36 14.68 -2.77
C SER A 243 -1.98 13.35 -3.23
N ASN A 244 -1.17 12.35 -3.57
CA ASN A 244 -1.69 11.02 -3.86
C ASN A 244 -1.98 10.26 -2.56
N GLU A 245 -3.07 9.51 -2.53
CA GLU A 245 -3.52 8.71 -1.39
C GLU A 245 -3.52 7.22 -1.77
N THR A 246 -2.95 6.37 -0.92
CA THR A 246 -3.02 4.91 -1.06
C THR A 246 -3.28 4.26 0.29
N VAL A 247 -4.25 3.36 0.33
CA VAL A 247 -4.45 2.43 1.45
C VAL A 247 -4.39 1.01 0.90
N VAL A 248 -3.55 0.17 1.50
CA VAL A 248 -3.50 -1.27 1.23
C VAL A 248 -3.83 -2.01 2.53
N ASP A 249 -4.83 -2.87 2.49
CA ASP A 249 -5.22 -3.73 3.61
C ASP A 249 -5.09 -5.20 3.18
N GLN A 250 -4.24 -5.95 3.87
CA GLN A 250 -4.12 -7.40 3.73
C GLN A 250 -4.41 -8.01 5.10
N SER A 251 -5.63 -8.51 5.30
CA SER A 251 -6.07 -9.06 6.59
C SER A 251 -6.50 -10.55 6.48
N PHE A 252 -6.10 -11.36 7.46
CA PHE A 252 -6.50 -12.78 7.62
C PHE A 252 -6.17 -13.71 6.43
N GLY A 253 -4.98 -13.59 5.84
CA GLY A 253 -4.63 -14.24 4.57
C GLY A 253 -3.19 -14.75 4.49
N GLY A 254 -2.72 -15.04 3.29
CA GLY A 254 -1.32 -15.44 3.09
C GLY A 254 -0.85 -15.46 1.64
N ASN A 255 0.44 -15.21 1.44
CA ASN A 255 1.11 -15.16 0.13
C ASN A 255 0.44 -14.18 -0.85
N ASN A 256 -0.21 -13.14 -0.35
CA ASN A 256 -0.82 -12.12 -1.19
C ASN A 256 0.24 -11.13 -1.66
N THR A 257 0.09 -10.60 -2.87
CA THR A 257 0.97 -9.57 -3.42
C THR A 257 0.14 -8.38 -3.88
N ALA A 258 0.39 -7.20 -3.31
CA ALA A 258 -0.17 -5.94 -3.75
C ALA A 258 0.95 -5.02 -4.26
N ALA A 259 0.87 -4.62 -5.53
CA ALA A 259 1.78 -3.66 -6.15
C ALA A 259 0.99 -2.45 -6.64
N VAL A 260 1.28 -1.29 -6.06
CA VAL A 260 0.59 -0.03 -6.35
C VAL A 260 1.61 0.98 -6.86
N THR A 261 1.26 1.68 -7.94
CA THR A 261 2.05 2.81 -8.43
C THR A 261 1.15 3.95 -8.89
N GLN A 262 1.36 5.13 -8.32
CA GLN A 262 0.64 6.36 -8.65
C GLN A 262 1.63 7.41 -9.13
N VAL A 263 1.32 8.04 -10.27
CA VAL A 263 2.11 9.12 -10.86
C VAL A 263 1.19 10.29 -11.20
N GLY A 264 1.49 11.48 -10.68
CA GLY A 264 0.71 12.70 -10.90
C GLY A 264 0.10 13.21 -9.61
N ASN A 265 -1.10 13.78 -9.68
CA ASN A 265 -1.67 14.50 -8.53
C ASN A 265 -3.03 13.95 -8.12
N THR A 266 -3.31 14.02 -6.81
CA THR A 266 -4.64 13.72 -6.24
C THR A 266 -5.22 12.37 -6.70
N ASN A 267 -4.37 11.38 -7.00
CA ASN A 267 -4.83 10.04 -7.33
C ASN A 267 -5.09 9.26 -6.04
N ALA A 268 -6.11 8.41 -6.01
CA ALA A 268 -6.51 7.67 -4.83
C ALA A 268 -6.63 6.16 -5.11
N ILE A 269 -6.08 5.34 -4.22
CA ILE A 269 -6.17 3.88 -4.26
C ILE A 269 -6.62 3.33 -2.91
N TYR A 270 -7.60 2.45 -2.93
CA TYR A 270 -7.95 1.58 -1.81
C TYR A 270 -7.90 0.12 -2.30
N ALA A 271 -6.97 -0.64 -1.75
CA ALA A 271 -6.63 -1.98 -2.18
C ALA A 271 -6.80 -2.96 -1.01
N ASP A 272 -7.79 -3.83 -1.08
CA ASP A 272 -8.13 -4.75 0.00
C ASP A 272 -8.01 -6.21 -0.46
N GLN A 273 -7.29 -7.02 0.32
CA GLN A 273 -7.14 -8.47 0.17
C GLN A 273 -7.51 -9.18 1.49
N PHE A 274 -8.77 -9.08 1.89
CA PHE A 274 -9.35 -9.69 3.08
C PHE A 274 -9.67 -11.19 2.92
N GLU A 275 -9.22 -12.01 3.87
CA GLU A 275 -9.40 -13.47 3.85
C GLU A 275 -8.95 -14.09 2.52
N SER A 276 -7.87 -13.53 1.94
CA SER A 276 -7.36 -13.94 0.64
C SER A 276 -6.06 -14.73 0.76
N VAL A 277 -5.85 -15.69 -0.15
CA VAL A 277 -4.62 -16.46 -0.23
C VAL A 277 -4.12 -16.49 -1.68
N ASN A 278 -2.81 -16.37 -1.88
CA ASN A 278 -2.15 -16.41 -3.21
C ASN A 278 -2.70 -15.39 -4.23
N SER A 279 -3.31 -14.30 -3.76
CA SER A 279 -3.91 -13.31 -4.66
C SER A 279 -2.93 -12.21 -5.03
N THR A 280 -2.97 -11.81 -6.30
CA THR A 280 -2.14 -10.74 -6.86
C THR A 280 -3.00 -9.55 -7.27
N LEU A 281 -2.55 -8.37 -6.87
CA LEU A 281 -3.14 -7.08 -7.18
C LEU A 281 -2.08 -6.15 -7.76
N ALA A 282 -2.33 -5.59 -8.95
CA ALA A 282 -1.44 -4.65 -9.63
C ALA A 282 -2.22 -3.41 -10.09
N LEU A 283 -1.99 -2.28 -9.42
CA LEU A 283 -2.73 -1.03 -9.65
C LEU A 283 -1.79 0.08 -10.13
N TYR A 284 -2.13 0.68 -11.27
CA TYR A 284 -1.34 1.73 -11.90
C TYR A 284 -2.20 2.93 -12.27
N GLN A 285 -1.83 4.12 -11.79
CA GLN A 285 -2.50 5.38 -12.10
C GLN A 285 -1.50 6.42 -12.59
N VAL A 286 -1.80 7.06 -13.73
CA VAL A 286 -1.03 8.18 -14.28
C VAL A 286 -1.96 9.33 -14.62
N GLY A 287 -1.67 10.51 -14.09
CA GLY A 287 -2.41 11.74 -14.35
C GLY A 287 -3.04 12.29 -13.08
N ASN A 288 -4.25 12.86 -13.16
CA ASN A 288 -4.85 13.56 -12.03
C ASN A 288 -6.21 12.98 -11.64
N GLY A 289 -6.46 12.80 -10.34
CA GLY A 289 -7.81 12.47 -9.86
C GLY A 289 -8.29 11.06 -10.21
N ASN A 290 -7.40 10.15 -10.62
CA ASN A 290 -7.80 8.76 -10.88
C ASN A 290 -8.08 8.03 -9.56
N VAL A 291 -9.06 7.13 -9.55
CA VAL A 291 -9.50 6.41 -8.34
C VAL A 291 -9.63 4.92 -8.62
N HIS A 292 -8.94 4.05 -7.87
CA HIS A 292 -9.16 2.60 -7.90
C HIS A 292 -9.54 2.11 -6.51
N TYR A 293 -10.72 1.49 -6.41
CA TYR A 293 -11.14 0.75 -5.21
C TYR A 293 -11.26 -0.72 -5.58
N THR A 294 -10.53 -1.59 -4.91
CA THR A 294 -10.46 -3.00 -5.26
C THR A 294 -10.55 -3.89 -4.02
N TYR A 295 -11.17 -5.06 -4.18
CA TYR A 295 -11.37 -6.04 -3.11
C TYR A 295 -11.21 -7.46 -3.67
N GLN A 296 -10.42 -8.29 -3.00
CA GLN A 296 -10.23 -9.71 -3.30
C GLN A 296 -10.44 -10.54 -2.03
N SER A 297 -11.29 -11.57 -2.10
CA SER A 297 -11.50 -12.53 -1.01
C SER A 297 -11.63 -13.95 -1.55
N GLY A 298 -10.88 -14.89 -0.95
CA GLY A 298 -10.70 -16.23 -1.49
C GLY A 298 -9.30 -16.47 -2.08
N ASP A 299 -9.16 -17.43 -3.00
CA ASP A 299 -7.85 -17.99 -3.38
C ASP A 299 -7.45 -17.75 -4.85
N GLY A 300 -6.20 -17.34 -5.07
CA GLY A 300 -5.59 -17.30 -6.40
C GLY A 300 -6.19 -16.25 -7.34
N HIS A 301 -6.69 -15.14 -6.82
CA HIS A 301 -7.23 -14.06 -7.66
C HIS A 301 -6.11 -13.23 -8.29
N THR A 302 -6.33 -12.74 -9.51
CA THR A 302 -5.47 -11.76 -10.17
C THR A 302 -6.29 -10.56 -10.60
N LEU A 303 -5.93 -9.38 -10.10
CA LEU A 303 -6.52 -8.12 -10.52
C LEU A 303 -5.46 -7.16 -11.02
N SER A 304 -5.62 -6.67 -12.25
CA SER A 304 -4.80 -5.59 -12.79
C SER A 304 -5.69 -4.45 -13.27
N ALA A 305 -5.42 -3.23 -12.78
CA ALA A 305 -6.10 -2.03 -13.22
C ALA A 305 -5.08 -0.95 -13.58
N THR A 306 -5.25 -0.36 -14.76
CA THR A 306 -4.40 0.73 -15.26
C THR A 306 -5.28 1.89 -15.72
N SER A 307 -5.07 3.08 -15.17
CA SER A 307 -5.73 4.31 -15.60
C SER A 307 -4.71 5.37 -15.99
N VAL A 308 -4.82 5.89 -17.21
CA VAL A 308 -3.99 6.97 -17.75
C VAL A 308 -4.87 8.12 -18.19
N GLY A 309 -4.61 9.31 -17.67
CA GLY A 309 -5.38 10.53 -17.91
C GLY A 309 -6.01 11.05 -16.62
N ASN A 310 -7.21 11.64 -16.70
CA ASN A 310 -7.81 12.29 -15.54
C ASN A 310 -9.15 11.68 -15.13
N ASP A 311 -9.46 11.70 -13.84
CA ASP A 311 -10.77 11.33 -13.29
C ASP A 311 -11.28 9.92 -13.65
N ASN A 312 -10.40 9.02 -14.07
CA ASN A 312 -10.79 7.64 -14.39
C ASN A 312 -10.99 6.84 -13.10
N LYS A 313 -12.04 6.02 -13.08
CA LYS A 313 -12.51 5.31 -11.89
C LYS A 313 -12.64 3.82 -12.14
N VAL A 314 -12.06 3.02 -11.26
CA VAL A 314 -12.28 1.57 -11.16
C VAL A 314 -12.90 1.27 -9.81
N TYR A 315 -14.12 0.75 -9.82
CA TYR A 315 -14.88 0.38 -8.63
C TYR A 315 -15.12 -1.13 -8.59
N ALA A 316 -14.30 -1.81 -7.80
CA ALA A 316 -14.31 -3.25 -7.63
C ALA A 316 -14.13 -3.59 -6.15
N SER A 317 -14.85 -2.89 -5.28
CA SER A 317 -14.77 -3.07 -3.83
C SER A 317 -16.17 -3.17 -3.23
N ASN A 318 -16.33 -4.03 -2.23
CA ASN A 318 -17.55 -4.14 -1.43
C ASN A 318 -17.58 -3.13 -0.25
N TRP A 319 -16.46 -2.49 0.08
CA TRP A 319 -16.32 -1.55 1.21
C TRP A 319 -16.29 -0.07 0.79
N LYS A 320 -15.76 0.23 -0.41
CA LYS A 320 -15.68 1.61 -0.94
C LYS A 320 -16.25 1.73 -2.34
N GLY A 321 -16.84 2.90 -2.61
CA GLY A 321 -17.40 3.26 -3.91
C GLY A 321 -18.93 3.31 -3.92
N PRO A 322 -19.52 3.64 -5.08
CA PRO A 322 -20.98 3.77 -5.22
C PRO A 322 -21.72 2.42 -5.30
N GLN A 323 -21.01 1.33 -5.57
CA GLN A 323 -21.56 -0.01 -5.82
C GLN A 323 -20.61 -1.06 -5.26
N SER A 324 -21.15 -2.14 -4.70
CA SER A 324 -20.35 -3.29 -4.28
C SER A 324 -19.76 -4.01 -5.51
N GLY A 325 -18.49 -4.36 -5.43
CA GLY A 325 -17.77 -5.11 -6.46
C GLY A 325 -16.59 -5.88 -5.88
N GLY A 326 -15.80 -6.51 -6.76
CA GLY A 326 -14.60 -7.24 -6.39
C GLY A 326 -14.56 -8.68 -6.90
N GLN A 327 -13.54 -9.41 -6.46
CA GLN A 327 -13.34 -10.84 -6.77
C GLN A 327 -13.60 -11.68 -5.51
N PHE A 328 -14.47 -12.68 -5.65
CA PHE A 328 -14.90 -13.58 -4.60
C PHE A 328 -14.82 -15.03 -5.07
N GLY A 329 -14.19 -15.92 -4.30
CA GLY A 329 -14.14 -17.35 -4.60
C GLY A 329 -12.74 -17.82 -4.97
N SER A 330 -12.51 -18.26 -6.22
CA SER A 330 -11.16 -18.71 -6.61
C SER A 330 -10.78 -18.53 -8.07
N ASN A 331 -9.48 -18.35 -8.32
CA ASN A 331 -8.84 -18.39 -9.64
C ASN A 331 -9.42 -17.41 -10.68
N GLN A 332 -9.88 -16.24 -10.23
CA GLN A 332 -10.48 -15.25 -11.12
C GLN A 332 -9.44 -14.26 -11.61
N ARG A 333 -9.60 -13.77 -12.84
CA ARG A 333 -8.74 -12.77 -13.45
C ARG A 333 -9.57 -11.59 -13.96
N ALA A 334 -9.21 -10.38 -13.54
CA ALA A 334 -9.78 -9.16 -14.08
C ALA A 334 -8.66 -8.21 -14.53
N THR A 335 -8.82 -7.65 -15.73
CA THR A 335 -7.89 -6.69 -16.34
C THR A 335 -8.70 -5.50 -16.84
N VAL A 336 -8.44 -4.33 -16.28
CA VAL A 336 -9.11 -3.09 -16.65
C VAL A 336 -8.07 -2.08 -17.11
N THR A 337 -8.27 -1.50 -18.28
CA THR A 337 -7.44 -0.39 -18.77
C THR A 337 -8.32 0.79 -19.17
N GLN A 338 -7.96 1.98 -18.71
CA GLN A 338 -8.67 3.22 -18.98
C GLN A 338 -7.67 4.25 -19.50
N ALA A 339 -7.93 4.81 -20.67
CA ALA A 339 -7.11 5.86 -21.27
C ALA A 339 -8.01 7.05 -21.65
N GLY A 340 -7.81 8.19 -21.00
CA GLY A 340 -8.56 9.41 -21.27
C GLY A 340 -9.16 10.02 -20.01
N ASN A 341 -10.39 10.53 -20.09
CA ASN A 341 -10.97 11.33 -19.02
C ASN A 341 -12.30 10.75 -18.52
N GLY A 342 -12.46 10.58 -17.21
CA GLY A 342 -13.74 10.26 -16.60
C GLY A 342 -14.32 8.89 -16.98
N ASN A 343 -13.51 7.94 -17.45
CA ASN A 343 -13.98 6.58 -17.72
C ASN A 343 -14.27 5.86 -16.39
N ILE A 344 -15.31 5.01 -16.37
CA ILE A 344 -15.74 4.29 -15.18
C ILE A 344 -15.87 2.79 -15.50
N ALA A 345 -15.21 1.95 -14.71
CA ALA A 345 -15.37 0.50 -14.75
C ALA A 345 -15.84 0.01 -13.37
N SER A 346 -16.91 -0.77 -13.35
CA SER A 346 -17.44 -1.42 -12.14
C SER A 346 -17.59 -2.91 -12.42
N PHE A 347 -17.14 -3.78 -11.51
CA PHE A 347 -17.30 -5.22 -11.73
C PHE A 347 -17.34 -6.07 -10.46
N THR A 348 -18.00 -7.22 -10.59
CA THR A 348 -18.05 -8.31 -9.61
C THR A 348 -17.79 -9.64 -10.30
N GLN A 349 -16.86 -10.43 -9.79
CA GLN A 349 -16.65 -11.84 -10.15
C GLN A 349 -16.90 -12.70 -8.91
N ASP A 350 -17.87 -13.61 -8.94
CA ASP A 350 -18.25 -14.46 -7.81
C ASP A 350 -18.32 -15.93 -8.22
N GLY A 351 -17.40 -16.75 -7.71
CA GLY A 351 -17.28 -18.16 -8.08
C GLY A 351 -15.87 -18.50 -8.55
N VAL A 352 -15.77 -19.32 -9.60
CA VAL A 352 -14.49 -19.94 -10.00
C VAL A 352 -14.09 -19.58 -11.42
N GLY A 353 -12.83 -19.16 -11.62
CA GLY A 353 -12.23 -19.16 -12.96
C GLY A 353 -12.73 -18.08 -13.92
N HIS A 354 -13.39 -17.03 -13.42
CA HIS A 354 -13.91 -15.95 -14.26
C HIS A 354 -12.78 -15.12 -14.89
N VAL A 355 -12.98 -14.70 -16.13
CA VAL A 355 -12.05 -13.79 -16.83
C VAL A 355 -12.81 -12.56 -17.31
N MET A 356 -12.28 -11.38 -17.00
CA MET A 356 -12.75 -10.12 -17.55
C MET A 356 -11.57 -9.30 -18.06
N THR A 357 -11.66 -8.80 -19.29
CA THR A 357 -10.72 -7.83 -19.85
C THR A 357 -11.50 -6.70 -20.50
N THR A 358 -11.26 -5.47 -20.06
CA THR A 358 -11.93 -4.28 -20.58
C THR A 358 -10.93 -3.17 -20.89
N HIS A 359 -11.12 -2.54 -22.05
CA HIS A 359 -10.35 -1.36 -22.47
C HIS A 359 -11.31 -0.20 -22.73
N GLN A 360 -11.11 0.93 -22.05
CA GLN A 360 -11.92 2.14 -22.23
C GLN A 360 -11.01 3.28 -22.68
N THR A 361 -11.09 3.66 -23.96
CA THR A 361 -10.34 4.77 -24.54
C THR A 361 -11.28 5.94 -24.87
N GLY A 362 -10.98 7.12 -24.35
CA GLY A 362 -11.72 8.36 -24.60
C GLY A 362 -12.35 8.94 -23.34
N THR A 363 -13.59 9.41 -23.43
CA THR A 363 -14.20 10.23 -22.37
C THR A 363 -15.51 9.63 -21.87
N GLY A 364 -15.67 9.46 -20.55
CA GLY A 364 -16.97 9.12 -19.96
C GLY A 364 -17.51 7.73 -20.31
N ASN A 365 -16.68 6.83 -20.85
CA ASN A 365 -17.14 5.46 -21.13
C ASN A 365 -17.41 4.74 -19.80
N LYS A 366 -18.49 3.96 -19.75
CA LYS A 366 -18.92 3.21 -18.57
C LYS A 366 -19.02 1.72 -18.86
N THR A 367 -18.44 0.91 -17.99
CA THR A 367 -18.54 -0.55 -18.00
C THR A 367 -19.08 -1.04 -16.65
N THR A 368 -20.03 -1.97 -16.68
CA THR A 368 -20.56 -2.67 -15.50
C THR A 368 -20.65 -4.16 -15.80
N VAL A 369 -19.98 -5.00 -15.00
CA VAL A 369 -19.86 -6.43 -15.25
C VAL A 369 -20.20 -7.23 -14.00
N SER A 370 -21.04 -8.26 -14.14
CA SER A 370 -21.27 -9.29 -13.13
C SER A 370 -21.04 -10.66 -13.75
N GLN A 371 -20.14 -11.44 -13.16
CA GLN A 371 -19.89 -12.83 -13.54
C GLN A 371 -20.10 -13.72 -12.32
N ALA A 372 -20.96 -14.72 -12.44
CA ALA A 372 -21.28 -15.65 -11.36
C ALA A 372 -21.12 -17.11 -11.79
N GLU A 373 -20.88 -18.00 -10.82
CA GLU A 373 -20.72 -19.45 -10.97
C GLU A 373 -19.34 -19.88 -11.50
N SER A 374 -19.16 -20.18 -12.79
CA SER A 374 -17.89 -20.79 -13.25
C SER A 374 -17.46 -20.42 -14.67
N TYR A 375 -16.19 -20.05 -14.84
CA TYR A 375 -15.51 -19.91 -16.13
C TYR A 375 -16.18 -18.99 -17.17
N ASN A 376 -16.96 -18.00 -16.72
CA ASN A 376 -17.48 -16.97 -17.62
C ASN A 376 -16.37 -16.00 -18.04
N GLU A 377 -16.38 -15.61 -19.30
CA GLU A 377 -15.38 -14.77 -19.94
C GLU A 377 -16.00 -13.55 -20.63
N LEU A 378 -15.38 -12.38 -20.44
CA LEU A 378 -15.75 -11.13 -21.09
C LEU A 378 -14.50 -10.43 -21.64
N TYR A 379 -14.53 -10.05 -22.91
CA TYR A 379 -13.52 -9.21 -23.57
C TYR A 379 -14.21 -8.06 -24.30
N PHE A 380 -14.03 -6.82 -23.83
CA PHE A 380 -14.76 -5.69 -24.41
C PHE A 380 -13.95 -4.39 -24.52
N ASP A 381 -14.01 -3.77 -25.70
CA ASP A 381 -13.33 -2.50 -25.99
C ASP A 381 -14.34 -1.36 -26.21
N GLN A 382 -14.22 -0.26 -25.46
CA GLN A 382 -15.01 0.96 -25.63
C GLN A 382 -14.10 2.09 -26.10
N ASN A 383 -14.28 2.55 -27.34
CA ASN A 383 -13.50 3.64 -27.94
C ASN A 383 -14.42 4.81 -28.30
N GLY A 384 -14.16 5.98 -27.72
CA GLY A 384 -14.92 7.20 -27.99
C GLY A 384 -15.49 7.80 -26.72
N SER A 385 -16.73 8.29 -26.79
CA SER A 385 -17.34 9.00 -25.66
C SER A 385 -18.65 8.39 -25.20
N ASP A 386 -18.88 8.37 -23.89
CA ASP A 386 -20.16 8.01 -23.27
C ASP A 386 -20.71 6.64 -23.71
N ASN A 387 -19.85 5.71 -24.13
CA ASN A 387 -20.29 4.35 -24.46
C ASN A 387 -20.56 3.57 -23.17
N ILE A 388 -21.60 2.74 -23.17
CA ILE A 388 -22.07 1.99 -22.01
C ILE A 388 -22.03 0.48 -22.32
N LEU A 389 -21.35 -0.28 -21.46
CA LEU A 389 -21.37 -1.73 -21.44
C LEU A 389 -22.01 -2.19 -20.13
N ILE A 390 -23.01 -3.05 -20.24
CA ILE A 390 -23.60 -3.78 -19.11
C ILE A 390 -23.58 -5.26 -19.43
N SER A 391 -23.03 -6.08 -18.54
CA SER A 391 -22.92 -7.53 -18.74
C SER A 391 -23.27 -8.27 -17.47
N ASP A 392 -24.18 -9.24 -17.55
CA ASP A 392 -24.51 -10.23 -16.52
C ASP A 392 -24.33 -11.64 -17.11
N GLN A 393 -23.36 -12.41 -16.59
CA GLN A 393 -23.09 -13.78 -17.02
C GLN A 393 -23.26 -14.73 -15.82
N ARG A 394 -24.30 -15.56 -15.84
CA ARG A 394 -24.62 -16.56 -14.80
C ARG A 394 -24.59 -17.94 -15.40
N GLY A 395 -23.67 -18.79 -14.96
CA GLY A 395 -23.55 -20.10 -15.58
C GLY A 395 -22.12 -20.55 -15.77
N THR A 396 -21.97 -21.48 -16.70
CA THR A 396 -20.69 -22.12 -16.99
C THR A 396 -20.21 -21.77 -18.40
N THR A 397 -18.97 -21.30 -18.54
CA THR A 397 -18.28 -21.11 -19.84
C THR A 397 -19.01 -20.18 -20.83
N ASN A 398 -19.74 -19.19 -20.33
CA ASN A 398 -20.34 -18.18 -21.20
C ASN A 398 -19.27 -17.18 -21.66
N LEU A 399 -19.33 -16.75 -22.91
CA LEU A 399 -18.36 -15.87 -23.54
C LEU A 399 -19.07 -14.65 -24.15
N ILE A 400 -18.57 -13.46 -23.82
CA ILE A 400 -18.91 -12.21 -24.50
C ILE A 400 -17.63 -11.61 -25.06
N GLN A 401 -17.66 -11.29 -26.34
CA GLN A 401 -16.61 -10.54 -26.99
C GLN A 401 -17.22 -9.39 -27.78
N GLY A 402 -16.73 -8.16 -27.59
CA GLY A 402 -17.24 -7.07 -28.39
C GLY A 402 -16.48 -5.76 -28.34
N SER A 403 -17.00 -4.79 -29.11
CA SER A 403 -16.48 -3.44 -29.15
C SER A 403 -17.56 -2.41 -29.41
N SER A 404 -17.46 -1.25 -28.78
CA SER A 404 -18.27 -0.06 -29.06
C SER A 404 -17.39 1.11 -29.49
N ASN A 405 -17.51 1.55 -30.75
CA ASN A 405 -16.77 2.69 -31.28
C ASN A 405 -17.73 3.84 -31.60
N GLY A 406 -17.45 5.03 -31.07
CA GLY A 406 -18.22 6.24 -31.31
C GLY A 406 -18.78 6.87 -30.04
N THR A 407 -19.98 7.47 -30.13
CA THR A 407 -20.55 8.26 -29.03
C THR A 407 -21.88 7.71 -28.55
N GLY A 408 -22.05 7.53 -27.24
CA GLY A 408 -23.34 7.19 -26.65
C GLY A 408 -23.88 5.80 -27.01
N ASN A 409 -23.02 4.90 -27.53
CA ASN A 409 -23.47 3.56 -27.88
C ASN A 409 -23.64 2.70 -26.62
N SER A 410 -24.65 1.83 -26.60
CA SER A 410 -24.95 0.92 -25.50
C SER A 410 -24.92 -0.54 -25.97
N ALA A 411 -24.27 -1.40 -25.18
CA ALA A 411 -24.29 -2.84 -25.35
C ALA A 411 -24.65 -3.51 -24.02
N GLU A 412 -25.71 -4.31 -24.02
CA GLU A 412 -26.22 -5.03 -22.86
C GLU A 412 -26.27 -6.54 -23.12
N PHE A 413 -25.75 -7.32 -22.17
CA PHE A 413 -25.67 -8.77 -22.24
C PHE A 413 -26.25 -9.41 -20.99
N ASP A 414 -27.13 -10.39 -21.19
CA ASP A 414 -27.64 -11.29 -20.15
C ASP A 414 -27.48 -12.74 -20.66
N GLN A 415 -26.44 -13.42 -20.18
CA GLN A 415 -26.17 -14.83 -20.52
C GLN A 415 -26.40 -15.71 -19.29
N SER A 416 -27.41 -16.57 -19.37
CA SER A 416 -27.69 -17.60 -18.38
C SER A 416 -27.49 -19.01 -18.96
N GLY A 417 -26.89 -19.92 -18.21
CA GLY A 417 -26.71 -21.31 -18.63
C GLY A 417 -25.29 -21.67 -19.08
N THR A 418 -25.14 -22.56 -20.06
CA THR A 418 -23.84 -23.18 -20.39
C THR A 418 -23.39 -22.90 -21.83
N GLY A 419 -22.20 -22.33 -21.99
CA GLY A 419 -21.52 -22.24 -23.28
C GLY A 419 -22.15 -21.24 -24.25
N ASN A 420 -22.90 -20.26 -23.77
CA ASN A 420 -23.49 -19.23 -24.61
C ASN A 420 -22.40 -18.24 -25.07
N GLN A 421 -22.48 -17.80 -26.33
CA GLN A 421 -21.48 -16.95 -26.96
C GLN A 421 -22.15 -15.74 -27.62
N ALA A 422 -21.65 -14.54 -27.32
CA ALA A 422 -22.07 -13.30 -27.94
C ALA A 422 -20.87 -12.56 -28.54
N TYR A 423 -20.93 -12.29 -29.85
CA TYR A 423 -19.94 -11.53 -30.59
C TYR A 423 -20.60 -10.26 -31.14
N THR A 424 -20.21 -9.10 -30.61
CA THR A 424 -20.88 -7.83 -30.95
C THR A 424 -19.92 -6.74 -31.38
N ALA A 425 -20.27 -5.97 -32.41
CA ALA A 425 -19.47 -4.84 -32.83
C ALA A 425 -20.36 -3.65 -33.21
N GLN A 426 -20.20 -2.52 -32.52
CA GLN A 426 -20.67 -1.23 -32.97
C GLN A 426 -19.48 -0.51 -33.61
N LEU A 427 -19.42 -0.54 -34.95
CA LEU A 427 -18.22 -0.18 -35.72
C LEU A 427 -17.95 1.33 -35.74
N TYR A 428 -19.01 2.14 -35.76
CA TYR A 428 -18.96 3.60 -35.79
C TYR A 428 -20.35 4.21 -35.57
N GLY A 429 -20.37 5.50 -35.22
CA GLY A 429 -21.56 6.33 -35.16
C GLY A 429 -22.03 6.58 -33.73
N SER A 430 -23.33 6.85 -33.55
CA SER A 430 -23.86 7.28 -32.25
C SER A 430 -25.15 6.59 -31.85
N ASP A 431 -25.39 6.49 -30.55
CA ASP A 431 -26.66 6.08 -29.95
C ASP A 431 -27.15 4.70 -30.43
N ASN A 432 -26.25 3.82 -30.87
CA ASN A 432 -26.62 2.46 -31.24
C ASN A 432 -26.81 1.62 -29.97
N MET A 433 -27.75 0.68 -30.01
CA MET A 433 -28.13 -0.19 -28.91
C MET A 433 -28.09 -1.65 -29.34
N ILE A 434 -27.32 -2.46 -28.63
CA ILE A 434 -27.33 -3.93 -28.74
C ILE A 434 -27.81 -4.50 -27.42
N THR A 435 -28.81 -5.37 -27.46
CA THR A 435 -29.23 -6.20 -26.32
C THR A 435 -29.18 -7.66 -26.74
N VAL A 436 -28.41 -8.47 -26.02
CA VAL A 436 -28.30 -9.92 -26.24
C VAL A 436 -28.67 -10.65 -24.97
N LYS A 437 -29.77 -11.42 -25.03
CA LYS A 437 -30.21 -12.33 -23.99
C LYS A 437 -30.11 -13.76 -24.50
N GLN A 438 -29.34 -14.58 -23.79
CA GLN A 438 -29.18 -16.01 -24.11
C GLN A 438 -29.38 -16.84 -22.85
N ALA A 439 -30.33 -17.77 -22.89
CA ALA A 439 -30.56 -18.76 -21.85
C ALA A 439 -30.10 -20.16 -22.31
N ASP A 440 -30.12 -21.15 -21.43
CA ASP A 440 -29.87 -22.56 -21.75
C ASP A 440 -28.47 -22.87 -22.30
N THR A 441 -28.33 -23.55 -23.46
CA THR A 441 -27.06 -24.21 -23.85
C THR A 441 -26.59 -23.88 -25.27
N MET A 442 -25.32 -23.46 -25.38
CA MET A 442 -24.59 -23.29 -26.65
C MET A 442 -25.24 -22.33 -27.66
N ASN A 443 -25.94 -21.30 -27.19
CA ASN A 443 -26.52 -20.30 -28.08
C ASN A 443 -25.46 -19.29 -28.54
N VAL A 444 -25.52 -18.91 -29.82
CA VAL A 444 -24.54 -18.03 -30.45
C VAL A 444 -25.24 -16.82 -31.08
N ALA A 445 -24.78 -15.62 -30.73
CA ALA A 445 -25.27 -14.36 -31.28
C ALA A 445 -24.14 -13.58 -31.94
N TYR A 446 -24.34 -13.19 -33.20
CA TYR A 446 -23.49 -12.27 -33.94
C TYR A 446 -24.28 -10.98 -34.21
N VAL A 447 -23.85 -9.85 -33.65
CA VAL A 447 -24.51 -8.55 -33.87
C VAL A 447 -23.49 -7.53 -34.34
N THR A 448 -23.71 -6.94 -35.52
CA THR A 448 -22.88 -5.83 -36.02
C THR A 448 -23.76 -4.65 -36.39
N GLN A 449 -23.44 -3.48 -35.84
CA GLN A 449 -24.12 -2.22 -36.13
C GLN A 449 -23.13 -1.15 -36.60
N GLY A 450 -23.57 -0.30 -37.52
CA GLY A 450 -22.86 0.92 -37.90
C GLY A 450 -23.83 2.03 -38.30
N GLY A 451 -23.62 3.25 -37.81
CA GLY A 451 -24.45 4.41 -38.09
C GLY A 451 -25.11 4.97 -36.83
N THR A 452 -26.34 5.46 -36.90
CA THR A 452 -26.94 6.24 -35.80
C THR A 452 -28.27 5.67 -35.33
N GLY A 453 -28.41 5.44 -34.02
CA GLY A 453 -29.69 5.06 -33.41
C GLY A 453 -30.20 3.67 -33.82
N ASN A 454 -29.32 2.75 -34.25
CA ASN A 454 -29.74 1.40 -34.60
C ASN A 454 -29.99 0.58 -33.34
N ILE A 455 -31.04 -0.25 -33.34
CA ILE A 455 -31.41 -1.12 -32.22
C ILE A 455 -31.41 -2.57 -32.71
N ALA A 456 -30.65 -3.42 -32.02
CA ALA A 456 -30.59 -4.87 -32.26
C ALA A 456 -30.91 -5.61 -30.96
N ASN A 457 -31.94 -6.45 -30.98
CA ASN A 457 -32.32 -7.30 -29.86
C ASN A 457 -32.24 -8.79 -30.26
N VAL A 458 -31.50 -9.58 -29.50
CA VAL A 458 -31.43 -11.04 -29.64
C VAL A 458 -31.93 -11.67 -28.34
N ASP A 459 -32.94 -12.54 -28.44
CA ASP A 459 -33.45 -13.35 -27.33
C ASP A 459 -33.48 -14.82 -27.78
N GLN A 460 -32.62 -15.65 -27.18
CA GLN A 460 -32.45 -17.06 -27.52
C GLN A 460 -32.60 -17.94 -26.27
N SER A 461 -33.53 -18.89 -26.29
CA SER A 461 -33.69 -19.93 -25.27
C SER A 461 -33.82 -21.31 -25.93
N GLY A 462 -33.13 -22.33 -25.43
CA GLY A 462 -32.99 -23.63 -26.08
C GLY A 462 -31.54 -24.01 -26.37
N VAL A 463 -31.35 -24.97 -27.29
CA VAL A 463 -30.04 -25.60 -27.54
C VAL A 463 -29.52 -25.20 -28.92
N THR A 464 -28.28 -24.71 -28.99
CA THR A 464 -27.54 -24.48 -30.26
C THR A 464 -28.19 -23.49 -31.23
N GLN A 465 -28.85 -22.44 -30.74
CA GLN A 465 -29.43 -21.41 -31.59
C GLN A 465 -28.35 -20.50 -32.15
N THR A 466 -28.57 -19.98 -33.36
CA THR A 466 -27.68 -19.01 -33.98
C THR A 466 -28.49 -17.82 -34.47
N ALA A 467 -28.11 -16.63 -34.02
CA ALA A 467 -28.67 -15.36 -34.44
C ALA A 467 -27.59 -14.53 -35.14
N ASN A 468 -27.94 -13.89 -36.24
CA ASN A 468 -27.07 -12.96 -36.94
C ASN A 468 -27.86 -11.69 -37.28
N ILE A 469 -27.41 -10.55 -36.77
CA ILE A 469 -27.96 -9.23 -37.08
C ILE A 469 -26.84 -8.36 -37.64
N GLN A 470 -27.09 -7.78 -38.81
CA GLN A 470 -26.24 -6.74 -39.40
C GLN A 470 -27.10 -5.53 -39.75
N GLN A 471 -26.76 -4.36 -39.20
CA GLN A 471 -27.48 -3.12 -39.45
C GLN A 471 -26.52 -2.00 -39.82
N PHE A 472 -26.79 -1.32 -40.94
CA PHE A 472 -26.06 -0.16 -41.39
C PHE A 472 -27.03 0.98 -41.72
N GLY A 473 -26.70 2.20 -41.29
CA GLY A 473 -27.53 3.38 -41.53
C GLY A 473 -28.15 3.94 -40.26
N SER A 474 -29.37 4.46 -40.35
CA SER A 474 -29.99 5.22 -39.26
C SER A 474 -31.31 4.60 -38.82
N ALA A 475 -31.54 4.54 -37.51
CA ALA A 475 -32.79 4.10 -36.88
C ALA A 475 -33.29 2.71 -37.31
N ASN A 476 -32.39 1.82 -37.72
CA ASN A 476 -32.78 0.44 -38.04
C ASN A 476 -33.16 -0.31 -36.75
N GLN A 477 -34.15 -1.20 -36.83
CA GLN A 477 -34.55 -2.06 -35.73
C GLN A 477 -34.60 -3.51 -36.20
N ALA A 478 -33.98 -4.41 -35.44
CA ALA A 478 -33.96 -5.84 -35.72
C ALA A 478 -34.13 -6.61 -34.42
N THR A 479 -35.04 -7.58 -34.43
CA THR A 479 -35.32 -8.45 -33.29
C THR A 479 -35.24 -9.89 -33.75
N VAL A 480 -34.45 -10.71 -33.08
CA VAL A 480 -34.43 -12.17 -33.23
C VAL A 480 -34.96 -12.77 -31.94
N LEU A 481 -36.01 -13.59 -32.06
CA LEU A 481 -36.53 -14.42 -30.98
C LEU A 481 -36.46 -15.88 -31.44
N GLN A 482 -35.75 -16.72 -30.67
CA GLN A 482 -35.64 -18.16 -30.90
C GLN A 482 -35.92 -18.88 -29.57
N GLN A 483 -36.70 -19.97 -29.62
CA GLN A 483 -37.20 -20.71 -28.46
C GLN A 483 -37.14 -22.22 -28.70
#